data_AF-A0A9X0CVJ8-F1
#
_entry.id   AF-A0A9X0CVJ8-F1
#
_cell.length_a   1.000
_cell.length_b   1.000
_cell.length_c   1.000
_cell.angle_alpha   90.00
_cell.angle_beta   90.00
_cell.angle_gamma   90.00
#
_symmetry.space_group_name_H-M   'P 1'
#
loop_
_entity.id
_entity.type
_entity.pdbx_description
1 polymer ?
#
loop_
_entity_poly.entity_id
_entity_poly.type
_entity_poly.pdbx_seq_one_letter_code
_entity_poly.pdbx_strand_id
1 'polypeptide(L)'
;MPLRREKRLPSNSSRVEFVENKKTNLRASARSFELSTTDIIPIESPQKPGVTSSEVRQVYQPYDFRPEAIKNATDASTRLYTELQTTVFADVHEQKLKLRERKAMYVAKNVLSVVFGWNPYEENYYSGDWMLGPNIFCWQPACNVLNRLQESIPHFKPVKISDIQVLRGLLQEHNSSIRQYNENLRSAVKVGMVRPLEACKVGVREFKKRFLPIAVSNETGK
;
A
#
# COMPACT_ATOMS: atom_id res chain seq x y z
N MET A 1 -2.15 69.64 18.70
CA MET A 1 -1.23 68.48 18.66
C MET A 1 -1.75 67.48 17.63
N PRO A 2 -1.04 67.22 16.52
CA PRO A 2 -1.55 66.42 15.41
C PRO A 2 -1.34 64.92 15.60
N LEU A 3 -2.36 64.12 15.22
CA LEU A 3 -2.34 62.66 15.20
C LEU A 3 -1.36 62.11 14.14
N ARG A 4 -0.60 61.10 14.56
CA ARG A 4 0.31 60.28 13.76
C ARG A 4 -0.45 59.55 12.64
N ARG A 5 -0.07 59.75 11.38
CA ARG A 5 -0.45 58.88 10.26
C ARG A 5 0.35 57.59 10.32
N GLU A 6 -0.29 56.47 10.62
CA GLU A 6 0.29 55.14 10.37
C GLU A 6 0.35 54.87 8.86
N LYS A 7 1.53 54.41 8.42
CA LYS A 7 1.79 53.97 7.05
C LYS A 7 0.99 52.69 6.78
N ARG A 8 0.20 52.67 5.69
CA ARG A 8 -0.38 51.43 5.15
C ARG A 8 0.74 50.50 4.68
N LEU A 9 0.76 49.27 5.18
CA LEU A 9 1.52 48.15 4.61
C LEU A 9 0.92 47.76 3.25
N PRO A 10 1.72 47.47 2.21
CA PRO A 10 1.20 47.11 0.91
C PRO A 10 0.57 45.72 0.89
N SER A 11 -0.47 45.65 0.08
CA SER A 11 -1.51 44.65 -0.14
C SER A 11 -1.05 43.27 -0.61
N ASN A 12 -1.75 42.24 -0.10
CA ASN A 12 -2.28 41.01 -0.75
C ASN A 12 -1.43 40.14 -1.70
N SER A 13 -0.32 40.59 -2.30
CA SER A 13 0.48 39.82 -3.26
C SER A 13 1.22 38.66 -2.59
N SER A 14 1.89 38.93 -1.47
CA SER A 14 2.71 37.95 -0.74
C SER A 14 1.89 36.82 -0.10
N ARG A 15 0.65 37.11 0.29
CA ARG A 15 -0.25 36.11 0.90
C ARG A 15 -0.85 35.17 -0.16
N VAL A 16 -1.11 35.68 -1.36
CA VAL A 16 -1.56 34.87 -2.50
C VAL A 16 -0.40 34.01 -3.00
N GLU A 17 0.79 34.58 -3.23
CA GLU A 17 1.99 33.80 -3.59
C GLU A 17 2.33 32.72 -2.57
N PHE A 18 2.24 32.99 -1.27
CA PHE A 18 2.49 32.00 -0.22
C PHE A 18 1.46 30.86 -0.20
N VAL A 19 0.18 31.18 -0.46
CA VAL A 19 -0.90 30.17 -0.53
C VAL A 19 -0.81 29.36 -1.81
N GLU A 20 -0.46 29.98 -2.94
CA GLU A 20 -0.17 29.31 -4.20
C GLU A 20 1.02 28.35 -4.04
N ASN A 21 2.13 28.80 -3.44
CA ASN A 21 3.34 27.98 -3.24
C ASN A 21 3.09 26.77 -2.32
N LYS A 22 2.28 26.95 -1.27
CA LYS A 22 1.88 25.84 -0.39
C LYS A 22 0.96 24.85 -1.10
N LYS A 23 0.07 25.30 -1.98
CA LYS A 23 -0.77 24.42 -2.81
C LYS A 23 0.03 23.66 -3.86
N THR A 24 1.01 24.29 -4.52
CA THR A 24 1.90 23.58 -5.46
C THR A 24 2.76 22.56 -4.73
N ASN A 25 3.30 22.88 -3.55
CA ASN A 25 4.04 21.91 -2.73
C ASN A 25 3.16 20.75 -2.26
N LEU A 26 1.91 21.00 -1.84
CA LEU A 26 0.97 19.92 -1.49
C LEU A 26 0.63 19.04 -2.70
N ARG A 27 0.42 19.63 -3.89
CA ARG A 27 0.14 18.88 -5.12
C ARG A 27 1.35 18.09 -5.60
N ALA A 28 2.54 18.67 -5.54
CA ALA A 28 3.79 17.99 -5.87
C ALA A 28 4.05 16.84 -4.90
N SER A 29 3.79 17.04 -3.61
CA SER A 29 3.92 15.99 -2.58
C SER A 29 2.87 14.90 -2.76
N ALA A 30 1.62 15.24 -3.09
CA ALA A 30 0.57 14.26 -3.39
C ALA A 30 0.91 13.44 -4.64
N ARG A 31 1.48 14.08 -5.67
CA ARG A 31 1.92 13.42 -6.90
C ARG A 31 3.16 12.54 -6.67
N SER A 32 4.10 12.99 -5.84
CA SER A 32 5.27 12.22 -5.41
C SER A 32 4.86 11.02 -4.56
N PHE A 33 3.87 11.19 -3.68
CA PHE A 33 3.24 10.11 -2.92
C PHE A 33 2.53 9.11 -3.82
N GLU A 34 1.77 9.57 -4.81
CA GLU A 34 1.07 8.72 -5.78
C GLU A 34 2.05 7.93 -6.65
N LEU A 35 3.08 8.59 -7.20
CA LEU A 35 4.17 7.96 -7.97
C LEU A 35 4.97 6.95 -7.13
N SER A 36 5.36 7.34 -5.92
CA SER A 36 6.13 6.45 -5.05
C SER A 36 5.30 5.25 -4.60
N THR A 37 3.99 5.41 -4.38
CA THR A 37 3.11 4.28 -4.05
C THR A 37 3.00 3.31 -5.22
N THR A 38 2.86 3.82 -6.46
CA THR A 38 2.83 2.97 -7.67
C THR A 38 4.14 2.28 -7.98
N ASP A 39 5.28 2.92 -7.66
CA ASP A 39 6.62 2.36 -7.91
C ASP A 39 7.02 1.28 -6.88
N ILE A 40 6.55 1.40 -5.63
CA ILE A 40 6.93 0.53 -4.51
C ILE A 40 5.93 -0.61 -4.33
N ILE A 41 4.64 -0.32 -4.52
CA ILE A 41 3.56 -1.29 -4.50
C ILE A 41 2.90 -1.18 -5.88
N PRO A 42 3.40 -1.91 -6.88
CA PRO A 42 2.79 -1.97 -8.21
C PRO A 42 1.50 -2.79 -8.15
N ILE A 43 0.54 -2.30 -7.37
CA ILE A 43 -0.84 -2.74 -7.33
C ILE A 43 -1.65 -1.58 -7.90
N GLU A 44 -1.57 -1.40 -9.23
CA GLU A 44 -2.74 -0.81 -9.87
C GLU A 44 -3.89 -1.78 -9.63
N SER A 45 -4.85 -1.35 -8.81
CA SER A 45 -6.08 -2.12 -8.62
C SER A 45 -6.67 -2.38 -9.99
N PRO A 46 -6.81 -3.65 -10.44
CA PRO A 46 -7.37 -3.97 -11.75
C PRO A 46 -8.82 -3.47 -11.92
N GLN A 47 -9.41 -2.94 -10.85
CA GLN A 47 -10.75 -2.37 -10.78
C GLN A 47 -10.80 -0.84 -10.92
N LYS A 48 -9.66 -0.14 -11.08
CA LYS A 48 -9.65 1.31 -11.25
C LYS A 48 -10.42 1.69 -12.54
N PRO A 49 -11.39 2.64 -12.47
CA PRO A 49 -12.17 3.03 -13.64
C PRO A 49 -11.27 3.60 -14.73
N GLY A 50 -11.45 3.13 -15.97
CA GLY A 50 -10.73 3.65 -17.14
C GLY A 50 -9.35 3.04 -17.40
N VAL A 51 -8.91 2.05 -16.62
CA VAL A 51 -7.65 1.34 -16.89
C VAL A 51 -7.83 0.34 -18.03
N THR A 52 -6.89 0.36 -18.97
CA THR A 52 -6.84 -0.58 -20.09
C THR A 52 -6.16 -1.89 -19.69
N SER A 53 -6.53 -3.00 -20.33
CA SER A 53 -5.86 -4.28 -20.07
C SER A 53 -4.36 -4.26 -20.41
N SER A 54 -3.91 -3.36 -21.28
CA SER A 54 -2.48 -3.19 -21.57
C SER A 54 -1.72 -2.58 -20.38
N GLU A 55 -2.30 -1.58 -19.73
CA GLU A 55 -1.71 -0.96 -18.53
C GLU A 55 -1.65 -1.97 -17.39
N VAL A 56 -2.75 -2.70 -17.12
CA VAL A 56 -2.75 -3.75 -16.09
C VAL A 56 -1.67 -4.80 -16.36
N ARG A 57 -1.51 -5.26 -17.61
CA ARG A 57 -0.49 -6.26 -17.96
C ARG A 57 0.95 -5.77 -17.76
N GLN A 58 1.19 -4.46 -17.81
CA GLN A 58 2.52 -3.88 -17.64
C GLN A 58 2.87 -3.66 -16.17
N VAL A 59 1.87 -3.31 -15.35
CA VAL A 59 2.09 -2.86 -13.98
C VAL A 59 1.73 -3.93 -12.94
N TYR A 60 0.72 -4.77 -13.20
CA TYR A 60 0.26 -5.74 -12.22
C TYR A 60 1.33 -6.79 -11.92
N GLN A 61 1.64 -6.94 -10.63
CA GLN A 61 2.42 -8.05 -10.11
C GLN A 61 1.75 -8.63 -8.87
N PRO A 62 1.90 -9.95 -8.62
CA PRO A 62 1.53 -10.55 -7.33
C PRO A 62 2.28 -9.88 -6.18
N TYR A 63 1.70 -9.91 -4.98
CA TYR A 63 2.40 -9.38 -3.80
C TYR A 63 3.75 -10.08 -3.60
N ASP A 64 4.81 -9.29 -3.41
CA ASP A 64 6.16 -9.82 -3.23
C ASP A 64 6.44 -10.10 -1.75
N PHE A 65 6.44 -11.39 -1.40
CA PHE A 65 6.73 -11.82 -0.04
C PHE A 65 8.23 -11.89 0.27
N ARG A 66 9.14 -11.52 -0.65
CA ARG A 66 10.58 -11.53 -0.34
C ARG A 66 10.89 -10.54 0.80
N PRO A 67 11.69 -10.94 1.80
CA PRO A 67 12.06 -10.05 2.91
C PRO A 67 12.60 -8.71 2.43
N GLU A 68 13.41 -8.70 1.37
CA GLU A 68 13.99 -7.48 0.79
C GLU A 68 12.92 -6.55 0.21
N ALA A 69 11.87 -7.10 -0.41
CA ALA A 69 10.77 -6.29 -0.97
C ALA A 69 9.95 -5.63 0.15
N ILE A 70 9.61 -6.40 1.19
CA ILE A 70 8.89 -5.89 2.37
C ILE A 70 9.74 -4.81 3.08
N LYS A 71 11.05 -5.04 3.19
CA LYS A 71 11.99 -4.06 3.75
C LYS A 71 12.03 -2.78 2.92
N ASN A 72 12.17 -2.90 1.60
CA ASN A 72 12.20 -1.75 0.70
C ASN A 72 10.91 -0.92 0.80
N ALA A 73 9.75 -1.57 0.86
CA ALA A 73 8.48 -0.89 1.05
C ALA A 73 8.39 -0.17 2.40
N THR A 74 8.83 -0.83 3.48
CA THR A 74 8.87 -0.26 4.83
C THR A 74 9.79 0.95 4.92
N ASP A 75 11.01 0.83 4.40
CA ASP A 75 12.02 1.90 4.42
C ASP A 75 11.57 3.09 3.59
N ALA A 76 10.97 2.85 2.42
CA ALA A 76 10.48 3.91 1.56
C ALA A 76 9.26 4.63 2.14
N SER A 77 8.32 3.91 2.77
CA SER A 77 7.20 4.54 3.49
C SER A 77 7.71 5.41 4.64
N THR A 78 8.69 4.90 5.39
CA THR A 78 9.32 5.64 6.49
C THR A 78 10.02 6.90 5.98
N ARG A 79 10.78 6.81 4.88
CA ARG A 79 11.44 7.95 4.26
C ARG A 79 10.44 9.03 3.83
N LEU A 80 9.37 8.64 3.14
CA LEU A 80 8.33 9.59 2.73
C LEU A 80 7.58 10.18 3.93
N TYR A 81 7.31 9.38 4.96
CA TYR A 81 6.71 9.88 6.20
C TYR A 81 7.58 10.98 6.82
N THR A 82 8.89 10.72 6.93
CA THR A 82 9.85 11.71 7.43
C THR A 82 9.87 12.95 6.55
N GLU A 83 9.99 12.82 5.23
CA GLU A 83 9.98 13.95 4.30
C GLU A 83 8.69 14.79 4.41
N LEU A 84 7.54 14.12 4.47
CA LEU A 84 6.23 14.74 4.63
C LEU A 84 6.14 15.54 5.93
N GLN A 85 6.69 15.00 7.03
CA GLN A 85 6.73 15.70 8.32
C GLN A 85 7.71 16.87 8.35
N THR A 86 8.93 16.67 7.86
CA THR A 86 10.04 17.63 8.01
C THR A 86 10.10 18.68 6.91
N THR A 87 9.49 18.42 5.76
CA THR A 87 9.53 19.33 4.60
C THR A 87 8.16 19.91 4.31
N VAL A 88 7.14 19.06 4.17
CA VAL A 88 5.81 19.49 3.73
C VAL A 88 5.02 20.11 4.87
N PHE A 89 5.11 19.53 6.07
CA PHE A 89 4.30 19.94 7.22
C PHE A 89 5.05 20.74 8.29
N ALA A 90 6.36 20.97 8.15
CA ALA A 90 7.16 21.70 9.13
C ALA A 90 6.55 23.08 9.49
N ASP A 91 6.08 23.82 8.49
CA ASP A 91 5.51 25.18 8.68
C ASP A 91 3.98 25.24 8.46
N VAL A 92 3.29 24.11 8.62
CA VAL A 92 1.84 24.04 8.41
C VAL A 92 1.11 24.24 9.74
N HIS A 93 0.44 25.39 9.88
CA HIS A 93 -0.50 25.61 10.97
C HIS A 93 -1.83 24.90 10.66
N GLU A 94 -2.08 23.77 11.33
CA GLU A 94 -3.26 22.94 11.09
C GLU A 94 -4.59 23.71 11.21
N GLN A 95 -4.66 24.72 12.09
CA GLN A 95 -5.85 25.56 12.27
C GLN A 95 -6.15 26.42 11.04
N LYS A 96 -5.15 26.75 10.22
CA LYS A 96 -5.29 27.57 9.01
C LYS A 96 -5.68 26.75 7.77
N LEU A 97 -5.61 25.42 7.84
CA LEU A 97 -6.04 24.53 6.76
C LEU A 97 -7.56 24.45 6.67
N LYS A 98 -8.09 24.36 5.44
CA LYS A 98 -9.49 23.97 5.22
C LYS A 98 -9.72 22.54 5.69
N LEU A 99 -10.96 22.20 6.04
CA LEU A 99 -11.33 20.86 6.50
C LEU A 99 -10.83 19.75 5.56
N ARG A 100 -10.95 19.94 4.24
CA ARG A 100 -10.49 18.96 3.23
C ARG A 100 -8.97 18.80 3.21
N GLU A 101 -8.23 19.90 3.36
CA GLU A 101 -6.76 19.90 3.38
C GLU A 101 -6.24 19.24 4.66
N ARG A 102 -6.87 19.55 5.80
CA ARG A 102 -6.56 18.92 7.08
C ARG A 102 -6.84 17.42 7.06
N LYS A 103 -7.97 17.01 6.46
CA LYS A 103 -8.28 15.59 6.25
C LYS A 103 -7.20 14.90 5.40
N ALA A 104 -6.84 15.49 4.25
CA ALA A 104 -5.82 14.92 3.37
C ALA A 104 -4.46 14.78 4.07
N MET A 105 -4.06 15.79 4.85
CA MET A 105 -2.85 15.76 5.67
C MET A 105 -2.85 14.59 6.65
N TYR A 106 -3.92 14.39 7.43
CA TYR A 106 -3.98 13.26 8.38
C TYR A 106 -4.04 11.90 7.68
N VAL A 107 -4.74 11.80 6.54
CA VAL A 107 -4.76 10.58 5.74
C VAL A 107 -3.35 10.24 5.26
N ALA A 108 -2.63 11.21 4.69
CA ALA A 108 -1.24 11.01 4.24
C ALA A 108 -0.32 10.59 5.39
N LYS A 109 -0.40 11.26 6.55
CA LYS A 109 0.36 10.89 7.76
C LYS A 109 0.07 9.43 8.15
N ASN A 110 -1.20 9.06 8.25
CA ASN A 110 -1.60 7.73 8.69
C ASN A 110 -1.15 6.63 7.71
N VAL A 111 -1.42 6.81 6.41
CA VAL A 111 -1.06 5.80 5.39
C VAL A 111 0.46 5.57 5.34
N LEU A 112 1.25 6.63 5.46
CA LEU A 112 2.72 6.52 5.46
C LEU A 112 3.31 5.99 6.76
N SER A 113 2.64 6.23 7.89
CA SER A 113 3.05 5.65 9.18
C SER A 113 2.87 4.12 9.24
N VAL A 114 2.17 3.54 8.25
CA VAL A 114 1.68 2.17 8.23
C VAL A 114 2.04 1.49 6.88
N VAL A 115 3.25 1.74 6.36
CA VAL A 115 3.78 1.07 5.14
C VAL A 115 2.80 1.12 3.97
N PHE A 116 2.37 2.33 3.59
CA PHE A 116 1.40 2.58 2.50
C PHE A 116 0.04 1.88 2.65
N GLY A 117 -0.35 1.52 3.88
CA GLY A 117 -1.55 0.74 4.12
C GLY A 117 -2.45 1.29 5.21
N TRP A 118 -3.51 0.51 5.48
CA TRP A 118 -4.35 0.64 6.66
C TRP A 118 -4.04 -0.48 7.69
N ASN A 119 -3.00 -1.28 7.43
CA ASN A 119 -2.59 -2.45 8.20
C ASN A 119 -1.32 -2.16 9.03
N PRO A 120 -1.41 -1.66 10.28
CA PRO A 120 -0.31 -1.05 11.04
C PRO A 120 0.93 -1.91 11.26
N TYR A 121 0.81 -3.24 11.24
CA TYR A 121 1.87 -4.14 11.70
C TYR A 121 2.28 -5.17 10.66
N GLU A 122 1.35 -5.69 9.87
CA GLU A 122 1.54 -6.95 9.15
C GLU A 122 2.30 -6.83 7.83
N GLU A 123 2.58 -5.61 7.38
CA GLU A 123 3.39 -5.30 6.19
C GLU A 123 4.68 -4.53 6.55
N ASN A 124 4.92 -4.30 7.85
CA ASN A 124 6.14 -3.66 8.35
C ASN A 124 7.25 -4.69 8.54
N TYR A 125 8.35 -4.50 7.82
CA TYR A 125 9.51 -5.40 7.89
C TYR A 125 10.03 -5.58 9.32
N TYR A 126 10.15 -4.47 10.07
CA TYR A 126 10.75 -4.45 11.40
C TYR A 126 9.81 -4.91 12.51
N SER A 127 8.51 -5.06 12.26
CA SER A 127 7.59 -5.69 13.23
C SER A 127 7.75 -7.20 13.27
N GLY A 128 8.15 -7.81 12.14
CA GLY A 128 8.20 -9.26 11.97
C GLY A 128 6.83 -9.95 11.86
N ASP A 129 5.72 -9.21 11.95
CA ASP A 129 4.36 -9.79 11.93
C ASP A 129 4.02 -10.49 10.61
N TRP A 130 4.62 -10.05 9.51
CA TRP A 130 4.51 -10.67 8.18
C TRP A 130 5.01 -12.13 8.16
N MET A 131 5.82 -12.53 9.14
CA MET A 131 6.33 -13.90 9.32
C MET A 131 5.39 -14.80 10.15
N LEU A 132 4.43 -14.25 10.88
CA LEU A 132 3.59 -14.97 11.85
C LEU A 132 2.35 -15.64 11.25
N GLY A 133 2.20 -15.57 9.93
CA GLY A 133 1.05 -16.13 9.23
C GLY A 133 -0.27 -15.39 9.49
N PRO A 134 -1.39 -15.98 9.02
CA PRO A 134 -2.71 -15.36 9.10
C PRO A 134 -3.17 -15.21 10.56
N ASN A 135 -3.86 -14.11 10.85
CA ASN A 135 -4.48 -13.83 12.15
C ASN A 135 -6.02 -13.98 12.07
N ILE A 136 -6.71 -13.65 13.17
CA ILE A 136 -8.18 -13.67 13.25
C ILE A 136 -8.90 -12.74 12.26
N PHE A 137 -8.24 -11.71 11.75
CA PHE A 137 -8.81 -10.78 10.78
C PHE A 137 -8.52 -11.19 9.34
N CYS A 138 -7.44 -11.93 9.10
CA CYS A 138 -6.95 -12.33 7.77
C CYS A 138 -6.87 -11.13 6.81
N TRP A 139 -6.28 -10.02 7.26
CA TRP A 139 -6.09 -8.81 6.46
C TRP A 139 -4.74 -8.77 5.73
N GLN A 140 -3.86 -9.72 6.05
CA GLN A 140 -2.57 -9.89 5.40
C GLN A 140 -2.70 -10.04 3.87
N PRO A 141 -1.68 -9.64 3.10
CA PRO A 141 -1.65 -9.87 1.65
C PRO A 141 -1.90 -11.33 1.24
N ALA A 142 -1.41 -12.29 2.03
CA ALA A 142 -1.61 -13.72 1.81
C ALA A 142 -3.10 -14.13 1.75
N CYS A 143 -3.96 -13.45 2.52
CA CYS A 143 -5.40 -13.69 2.55
C CYS A 143 -6.14 -13.13 1.33
N ASN A 144 -5.48 -12.35 0.47
CA ASN A 144 -6.10 -11.72 -0.69
C ASN A 144 -5.48 -12.16 -2.02
N VAL A 145 -4.53 -13.10 -2.02
CA VAL A 145 -3.81 -13.53 -3.25
C VAL A 145 -4.76 -14.01 -4.35
N LEU A 146 -5.75 -14.86 -4.04
CA LEU A 146 -6.70 -15.31 -5.07
C LEU A 146 -7.69 -14.24 -5.50
N ASN A 147 -8.12 -13.35 -4.60
CA ASN A 147 -8.98 -12.23 -4.99
C ASN A 147 -8.24 -11.32 -5.96
N ARG A 148 -6.99 -10.99 -5.67
CA ARG A 148 -6.13 -10.19 -6.55
C ARG A 148 -5.91 -10.86 -7.91
N LEU A 149 -5.73 -12.19 -7.92
CA LEU A 149 -5.63 -12.95 -9.17
C LEU A 149 -6.97 -12.94 -9.94
N GLN A 150 -8.09 -13.14 -9.26
CA GLN A 150 -9.43 -13.09 -9.87
C GLN A 150 -9.72 -11.72 -10.46
N GLU A 151 -9.30 -10.64 -9.79
CA GLU A 151 -9.42 -9.26 -10.27
C GLU A 151 -8.56 -9.00 -11.51
N SER A 152 -7.38 -9.60 -11.59
CA SER A 152 -6.46 -9.40 -12.72
C SER A 152 -6.79 -10.26 -13.93
N ILE A 153 -7.25 -11.51 -13.74
CA ILE A 153 -7.52 -12.49 -14.82
C ILE A 153 -8.27 -11.92 -16.04
N PRO A 154 -9.35 -11.13 -15.89
CA PRO A 154 -10.06 -10.56 -17.05
C PRO A 154 -9.16 -9.75 -17.99
N HIS A 155 -8.14 -9.08 -17.44
CA HIS A 155 -7.17 -8.29 -18.21
C HIS A 155 -6.14 -9.17 -18.93
N PHE A 156 -5.92 -10.40 -18.47
CA PHE A 156 -4.99 -11.37 -19.06
C PHE A 156 -5.69 -12.38 -19.99
N LYS A 157 -6.95 -12.14 -20.37
CA LYS A 157 -7.67 -13.00 -21.31
C LYS A 157 -6.89 -13.15 -22.63
N PRO A 158 -6.53 -14.37 -23.04
CA PRO A 158 -5.74 -14.59 -24.24
C PRO A 158 -6.60 -14.40 -25.50
N VAL A 159 -6.06 -13.67 -26.48
CA VAL A 159 -6.66 -13.51 -27.82
C VAL A 159 -5.81 -14.22 -28.88
N LYS A 160 -4.50 -14.33 -28.64
CA LYS A 160 -3.52 -15.02 -29.50
C LYS A 160 -2.61 -15.93 -28.68
N ILE A 161 -1.90 -16.83 -29.36
CA ILE A 161 -1.00 -17.82 -28.74
C ILE A 161 0.06 -17.16 -27.86
N SER A 162 0.60 -16.00 -28.25
CA SER A 162 1.58 -15.28 -27.43
C SER A 162 1.01 -14.85 -26.06
N ASP A 163 -0.30 -14.60 -25.98
CA ASP A 163 -0.93 -14.18 -24.72
C ASP A 163 -1.03 -15.33 -23.71
N ILE A 164 -1.03 -16.58 -24.19
CA ILE A 164 -0.95 -17.76 -23.32
C ILE A 164 0.37 -17.76 -22.54
N GLN A 165 1.45 -17.29 -23.17
CA GLN A 165 2.76 -17.17 -22.50
C GLN A 165 2.72 -16.11 -21.40
N VAL A 166 2.03 -14.99 -21.64
CA VAL A 166 1.83 -13.94 -20.64
C VAL A 166 1.00 -14.45 -19.46
N LEU A 167 -0.12 -15.13 -19.73
CA LEU A 167 -0.95 -15.75 -18.69
C LEU A 167 -0.18 -16.81 -17.90
N ARG A 168 0.64 -17.63 -18.56
CA ARG A 168 1.51 -18.60 -17.90
C ARG A 168 2.51 -17.90 -16.97
N GLY A 169 3.13 -16.81 -17.43
CA GLY A 169 4.04 -15.99 -16.61
C GLY A 169 3.35 -15.47 -15.35
N LEU A 170 2.16 -14.90 -15.48
CA LEU A 170 1.35 -14.44 -14.33
C LEU A 170 1.12 -15.56 -13.31
N LEU A 171 0.72 -16.75 -13.77
CA LEU A 171 0.49 -17.90 -12.88
C LEU A 171 1.79 -18.39 -12.21
N GLN A 172 2.92 -18.35 -12.91
CA GLN A 172 4.24 -18.69 -12.37
C GLN A 172 4.68 -17.69 -11.30
N GLU A 173 4.45 -16.39 -11.50
CA GLU A 173 4.75 -15.35 -10.53
C GLU A 173 3.91 -15.53 -9.26
N HIS A 174 2.61 -15.80 -9.37
CA HIS A 174 1.76 -16.10 -8.21
C HIS A 174 2.25 -17.34 -7.45
N ASN A 175 2.62 -18.40 -8.15
CA ASN A 175 3.20 -19.59 -7.53
C ASN A 175 4.51 -19.26 -6.79
N SER A 176 5.40 -18.48 -7.40
CA SER A 176 6.65 -18.03 -6.75
C SER A 176 6.38 -17.22 -5.49
N SER A 177 5.43 -16.28 -5.55
CA SER A 177 4.98 -15.46 -4.42
C SER A 177 4.48 -16.34 -3.26
N ILE A 178 3.59 -17.30 -3.53
CA ILE A 178 3.05 -18.23 -2.51
C ILE A 178 4.16 -19.12 -1.92
N ARG A 179 5.11 -19.58 -2.73
CA ARG A 179 6.26 -20.36 -2.25
C ARG A 179 7.12 -19.53 -1.31
N GLN A 180 7.43 -18.29 -1.66
CA GLN A 180 8.18 -17.39 -0.79
C GLN A 180 7.46 -17.15 0.54
N TYR A 181 6.14 -16.97 0.51
CA TYR A 181 5.34 -16.87 1.73
C TYR A 181 5.51 -18.10 2.64
N ASN A 182 5.45 -19.31 2.07
CA ASN A 182 5.66 -20.55 2.82
C ASN A 182 7.09 -20.63 3.42
N GLU A 183 8.10 -20.16 2.70
CA GLU A 183 9.48 -20.10 3.21
C GLU A 183 9.62 -19.15 4.38
N ASN A 184 8.93 -18.00 4.33
CA ASN A 184 8.91 -17.04 5.43
C ASN A 184 8.30 -17.65 6.69
N LEU A 185 7.16 -18.35 6.56
CA LEU A 185 6.53 -19.05 7.68
C LEU A 185 7.45 -20.12 8.29
N ARG A 186 8.12 -20.91 7.44
CA ARG A 186 9.08 -21.93 7.89
C ARG A 186 10.26 -21.30 8.63
N SER A 187 10.77 -20.18 8.13
CA SER A 187 11.86 -19.43 8.78
C SER A 187 11.43 -18.88 10.14
N ALA A 188 10.21 -18.35 10.25
CA ALA A 188 9.63 -17.88 11.51
C ALA A 188 9.58 -18.98 12.57
N VAL A 189 9.08 -20.15 12.20
CA VAL A 189 8.99 -21.32 13.09
C VAL A 189 10.38 -21.72 13.60
N LYS A 190 11.40 -21.71 12.74
CA LYS A 190 12.78 -22.06 13.12
C LYS A 190 13.36 -21.16 14.20
N VAL A 191 12.96 -19.88 14.23
CA VAL A 191 13.45 -18.89 15.21
C VAL A 191 12.49 -18.67 16.37
N GLY A 192 11.45 -19.50 16.50
CA GLY A 192 10.46 -19.41 17.59
C GLY A 192 9.44 -18.29 17.42
N MET A 193 9.37 -17.65 16.24
CA MET A 193 8.34 -16.66 15.92
C MET A 193 7.06 -17.36 15.51
N VAL A 194 6.26 -17.74 16.51
CA VAL A 194 4.96 -18.40 16.34
C VAL A 194 3.89 -17.70 17.16
N ARG A 195 2.67 -17.66 16.64
CA ARG A 195 1.52 -17.14 17.38
C ARG A 195 1.14 -18.09 18.52
N PRO A 196 0.49 -17.59 19.59
CA PRO A 196 -0.15 -18.44 20.60
C PRO A 196 -1.09 -19.45 19.95
N LEU A 197 -1.24 -20.62 20.58
CA LEU A 197 -2.00 -21.74 20.02
C LEU A 197 -3.40 -21.34 19.52
N GLU A 198 -4.15 -20.59 20.34
CA GLU A 198 -5.50 -20.17 19.98
C GLU A 198 -5.52 -19.15 18.83
N ALA A 199 -4.57 -18.21 18.80
CA ALA A 199 -4.44 -17.28 17.70
C ALA A 199 -4.07 -17.99 16.39
N CYS A 200 -3.23 -19.02 16.45
CA CYS A 200 -2.91 -19.88 15.31
C CYS A 200 -4.13 -20.65 14.81
N LYS A 201 -4.87 -21.35 15.69
CA LYS A 201 -6.10 -22.09 15.34
C LYS A 201 -7.12 -21.19 14.64
N VAL A 202 -7.36 -20.00 15.21
CA VAL A 202 -8.32 -19.05 14.65
C VAL A 202 -7.80 -18.50 13.32
N GLY A 203 -6.53 -18.11 13.22
CA GLY A 203 -5.94 -17.63 11.98
C GLY A 203 -6.03 -18.65 10.83
N VAL A 204 -5.70 -19.91 11.09
CA VAL A 204 -5.86 -20.99 10.11
C VAL A 204 -7.33 -21.15 9.69
N ARG A 205 -8.26 -21.06 10.64
CA ARG A 205 -9.70 -21.15 10.33
C ARG A 205 -10.15 -20.02 9.42
N GLU A 206 -9.79 -18.78 9.72
CA GLU A 206 -10.19 -17.61 8.90
C GLU A 206 -9.53 -17.65 7.51
N PHE A 207 -8.26 -18.08 7.43
CA PHE A 207 -7.59 -18.31 6.15
C PHE A 207 -8.32 -19.37 5.31
N LYS A 208 -8.70 -20.50 5.92
CA LYS A 208 -9.49 -21.54 5.24
C LYS A 208 -10.85 -21.04 4.76
N LYS A 209 -11.55 -20.22 5.55
CA LYS A 209 -12.82 -19.62 5.11
C LYS A 209 -12.66 -18.74 3.88
N ARG A 210 -11.55 -18.00 3.79
CA ARG A 210 -11.25 -17.15 2.63
C ARG A 210 -11.04 -17.94 1.35
N PHE A 211 -10.56 -19.17 1.48
CA PHE A 211 -10.31 -20.12 0.40
C PHE A 211 -11.16 -21.39 0.54
N LEU A 212 -12.43 -21.23 0.93
CA LEU A 212 -13.29 -22.36 1.33
C LEU A 212 -13.37 -23.49 0.30
N PRO A 213 -13.53 -23.22 -1.02
CA PRO A 213 -13.58 -24.31 -2.01
C PRO A 213 -12.29 -25.14 -2.03
N ILE A 214 -11.13 -24.50 -1.85
CA ILE A 214 -9.84 -25.19 -1.78
C ILE A 214 -9.68 -25.91 -0.43
N ALA A 215 -10.15 -25.30 0.66
CA ALA A 215 -10.05 -25.89 1.99
C ALA A 215 -10.90 -27.16 2.17
N VAL A 216 -12.02 -27.28 1.43
CA VAL A 216 -12.93 -28.43 1.48
C VAL A 216 -12.60 -29.45 0.38
N SER A 217 -12.26 -28.98 -0.82
CA SER A 217 -12.14 -29.84 -2.01
C SER A 217 -10.70 -29.94 -2.54
N ASN A 218 -9.71 -29.51 -1.76
CA ASN A 218 -8.29 -29.44 -2.14
C ASN A 218 -8.11 -28.74 -3.50
N GLU A 219 -7.20 -29.24 -4.34
CA GLU A 219 -6.86 -28.68 -5.64
C GLU A 219 -8.04 -28.63 -6.63
N THR A 220 -9.12 -29.37 -6.38
CA THR A 220 -10.26 -29.42 -7.30
C THR A 220 -11.18 -28.20 -7.18
N GLY A 221 -11.16 -27.50 -6.03
CA GLY A 221 -11.89 -26.26 -5.81
C GLY A 221 -13.39 -26.29 -6.13
N LYS A 222 -14.00 -27.48 -6.25
CA LYS A 222 -15.42 -27.67 -6.56
C LYS A 222 -16.30 -27.52 -5.34
#